data_AF-A0A1M6Q0F9-F1
#
_entry.id   AF-A0A1M6Q0F9-F1
#
_cell.length_a   1.000
_cell.length_b   1.000
_cell.length_c   1.000
_cell.angle_alpha   90.00
_cell.angle_beta   90.00
_cell.angle_gamma   90.00
#
_symmetry.space_group_name_H-M   'P 1'
#
loop_
_entity.id
_entity.type
_entity.pdbx_description
1 polymer ?
#
loop_
_entity_poly.entity_id
_entity_poly.type
_entity_poly.pdbx_seq_one_letter_code
_entity_poly.pdbx_strand_id
1 'polypeptide(L)'
;MRLLSAINILSPFMALAMLIGFALCLVSLVRAMGGRRKIPYISISFLLVPLLFFLLSKVAIVKVLNEKLADLEVKVTVSPSIASNPKPVLQEVISNLYQWKGSSGTRPSDRPYVFDVCLHGDCFTANIAQDSDDPRMYWVSYEPFMGTIPLGYTRLAYDKI
;
A
#
# COMPACT_ATOMS: atom_id res chain seq x y z
N MET A 1 9.70 0.29 -12.49
CA MET A 1 8.65 -0.69 -12.82
C MET A 1 9.01 -2.12 -12.41
N ARG A 2 10.17 -2.69 -12.78
CA ARG A 2 10.56 -4.06 -12.36
C ARG A 2 10.39 -4.36 -10.86
N LEU A 3 10.77 -3.42 -9.99
CA LEU A 3 10.61 -3.59 -8.53
C LEU A 3 9.14 -3.66 -8.11
N LEU A 4 8.27 -2.82 -8.68
CA LEU A 4 6.82 -2.86 -8.42
C LEU A 4 6.20 -4.17 -8.92
N SER A 5 6.64 -4.65 -10.09
CA SER A 5 6.24 -5.95 -10.62
C SER A 5 6.66 -7.10 -9.70
N ALA A 6 7.91 -7.10 -9.20
CA ALA A 6 8.37 -8.08 -8.22
C ALA A 6 7.55 -8.04 -6.92
N ILE A 7 7.20 -6.85 -6.43
CA ILE A 7 6.31 -6.70 -5.27
C ILE A 7 4.93 -7.30 -5.57
N ASN A 8 4.34 -7.03 -6.73
CA ASN A 8 3.03 -7.58 -7.12
C ASN A 8 3.03 -9.12 -7.15
N ILE A 9 4.10 -9.72 -7.69
CA ILE A 9 4.25 -11.18 -7.79
C ILE A 9 4.45 -11.81 -6.40
N LEU A 10 5.25 -11.19 -5.53
CA LEU A 10 5.59 -11.74 -4.22
C LEU A 10 4.52 -11.52 -3.16
N SER A 11 3.73 -10.44 -3.27
CA SER A 11 2.66 -10.07 -2.33
C SER A 11 1.72 -11.22 -1.92
N PRO A 12 1.13 -12.01 -2.85
CA PRO A 12 0.22 -13.10 -2.48
C PRO A 12 0.93 -14.20 -1.68
N PHE A 13 2.17 -14.55 -2.02
CA PHE A 13 2.95 -15.55 -1.30
C PHE A 13 3.31 -15.08 0.12
N MET A 14 3.65 -13.80 0.27
CA MET A 14 3.95 -13.20 1.56
C MET A 14 2.69 -13.10 2.44
N ALA A 15 1.54 -12.74 1.86
CA ALA A 15 0.26 -12.75 2.57
C ALA A 15 -0.10 -14.15 3.08
N LEU A 16 0.06 -15.18 2.22
CA LEU A 16 -0.16 -16.57 2.60
C LEU A 16 0.79 -17.03 3.70
N ALA A 17 2.08 -16.70 3.60
CA ALA A 17 3.08 -17.01 4.62
C ALA A 17 2.72 -16.37 5.98
N MET A 18 2.23 -15.13 5.97
CA MET A 18 1.75 -14.45 7.19
C MET A 18 0.55 -15.18 7.81
N LEU A 19 -0.44 -15.60 7.01
CA LEU A 19 -1.61 -16.36 7.48
C LEU A 19 -1.20 -17.70 8.10
N ILE A 20 -0.30 -18.43 7.44
CA ILE A 20 0.24 -19.70 7.96
C ILE A 20 1.02 -19.45 9.26
N GLY A 21 1.87 -18.42 9.30
CA GLY A 21 2.61 -18.03 10.50
C GLY A 21 1.68 -17.73 11.67
N PHE A 22 0.59 -16.99 11.42
CA PHE A 22 -0.42 -16.66 12.43
C PHE A 22 -1.12 -17.92 12.97
N ALA A 23 -1.56 -18.82 12.10
CA ALA A 23 -2.18 -20.08 12.50
C ALA A 23 -1.23 -20.96 13.34
N LEU A 24 0.04 -21.07 12.94
CA LEU A 24 1.04 -21.83 13.69
C LEU A 24 1.35 -21.21 15.06
N CYS A 25 1.37 -19.87 15.15
CA CYS A 25 1.50 -19.16 16.41
C CYS A 25 0.31 -19.43 17.35
N LEU A 26 -0.93 -19.43 16.85
CA LEU A 26 -2.12 -19.78 17.64
C LEU A 26 -2.07 -21.22 18.16
N VAL A 27 -1.76 -22.19 17.29
CA VAL A 27 -1.63 -23.61 17.68
C VAL A 27 -0.56 -23.78 18.76
N SER A 28 0.54 -23.04 18.63
CA SER A 28 1.64 -23.11 19.58
C SER A 28 1.31 -22.43 20.90
N LEU A 29 0.55 -21.33 20.88
CA LEU A 29 0.02 -20.69 22.08
C LEU A 29 -0.90 -21.64 22.86
N VAL A 30 -1.83 -22.31 22.16
CA VAL A 30 -2.72 -23.33 22.76
C VAL A 30 -1.92 -24.47 23.38
N ARG A 31 -0.90 -24.97 22.68
CA ARG A 31 0.00 -26.02 23.22
C ARG A 31 0.82 -25.56 24.43
N ALA A 32 1.26 -24.30 24.44
CA ALA A 32 2.01 -23.73 25.55
C ALA A 32 1.15 -23.58 26.81
N MET A 33 -0.12 -23.16 26.68
CA MET A 33 -1.09 -23.14 27.78
C MET A 33 -1.39 -24.54 28.32
N GLY A 34 -1.36 -25.57 27.46
CA GLY A 34 -1.47 -26.99 27.84
C GLY A 34 -0.19 -27.62 28.43
N GLY A 35 0.81 -26.83 28.84
CA GLY A 35 2.00 -27.31 29.55
C GLY A 35 3.20 -27.72 28.67
N ARG A 36 3.12 -27.60 27.34
CA ARG A 36 4.26 -27.87 26.44
C ARG A 36 5.00 -26.58 26.07
N ARG A 37 6.07 -26.25 26.81
CA ARG A 37 6.87 -25.01 26.69
C ARG A 37 7.92 -24.98 25.56
N LYS A 38 7.65 -25.48 24.35
CA LYS A 38 8.56 -25.27 23.21
C LYS A 38 8.06 -24.10 22.37
N ILE A 39 8.79 -22.99 22.40
CA ILE A 39 8.52 -21.81 21.57
C ILE A 39 8.85 -22.16 20.11
N PRO A 40 7.92 -21.98 19.16
CA PRO A 40 8.14 -22.34 17.77
C PRO A 40 8.89 -21.20 17.03
N TYR A 41 10.22 -21.20 17.08
CA TYR A 41 11.03 -20.23 16.33
C TYR A 41 10.66 -20.14 14.84
N ILE A 42 10.26 -21.27 14.25
CA ILE A 42 9.78 -21.35 12.87
C ILE A 42 8.54 -20.47 12.66
N SER A 43 7.54 -20.53 13.55
CA SER A 43 6.31 -19.72 13.43
C SER A 43 6.57 -18.22 13.51
N ILE A 44 7.54 -17.80 14.33
CA ILE A 44 7.95 -16.39 14.43
C ILE A 44 8.59 -15.92 13.12
N SER A 45 9.46 -16.73 12.50
CA SER A 45 10.06 -16.39 11.21
C SER A 45 9.02 -16.27 10.09
N PHE A 46 8.00 -17.14 10.08
CA PHE A 46 6.88 -17.06 9.14
C PHE A 46 5.99 -15.82 9.34
N LEU A 47 6.10 -15.13 10.47
CA LEU A 47 5.45 -13.82 10.69
C LEU A 47 6.39 -12.66 10.37
N LEU A 48 7.63 -12.72 10.87
CA LEU A 48 8.58 -11.61 10.78
C LEU A 48 8.97 -11.29 9.34
N VAL A 49 9.24 -12.32 8.52
CA VAL A 49 9.68 -12.11 7.12
C VAL A 49 8.59 -11.43 6.28
N PRO A 50 7.33 -11.93 6.25
CA PRO A 50 6.25 -11.22 5.57
C PRO A 50 5.98 -9.82 6.12
N LEU A 51 6.05 -9.65 7.45
CA LEU A 51 5.81 -8.35 8.08
C LEU A 51 6.85 -7.31 7.63
N LEU A 52 8.14 -7.67 7.63
CA LEU A 52 9.21 -6.83 7.11
C LEU A 52 9.05 -6.59 5.61
N PHE A 53 8.65 -7.60 4.83
CA PHE A 53 8.37 -7.45 3.41
C PHE A 53 7.30 -6.38 3.14
N PHE A 54 6.16 -6.40 3.83
CA PHE A 54 5.11 -5.41 3.62
C PHE A 54 5.54 -4.01 4.07
N LEU A 55 6.27 -3.90 5.18
CA LEU A 55 6.82 -2.63 5.66
C LEU A 55 7.80 -2.01 4.65
N LEU A 56 8.73 -2.80 4.13
CA LEU A 56 9.71 -2.35 3.15
C LEU A 56 9.09 -2.10 1.77
N SER A 57 8.12 -2.91 1.36
CA SER A 57 7.42 -2.75 0.08
C SER A 57 6.72 -1.40 0.00
N LYS A 58 6.08 -0.98 1.09
CA LYS A 58 5.45 0.35 1.18
C LYS A 58 6.43 1.48 0.85
N VAL A 59 7.60 1.48 1.49
CA VAL A 59 8.64 2.50 1.28
C VAL A 59 9.17 2.42 -0.15
N ALA A 60 9.42 1.20 -0.66
CA ALA A 60 9.90 0.98 -2.01
C ALA A 60 8.91 1.46 -3.07
N ILE A 61 7.61 1.21 -2.91
CA ILE A 61 6.56 1.65 -3.82
C ILE A 61 6.56 3.18 -3.92
N VAL A 62 6.50 3.87 -2.79
CA VAL A 62 6.49 5.35 -2.76
C VAL A 62 7.75 5.91 -3.44
N LYS A 63 8.92 5.34 -3.17
CA LYS A 63 10.18 5.76 -3.78
C LYS A 63 10.15 5.60 -5.31
N VAL A 64 9.75 4.42 -5.80
CA VAL A 64 9.71 4.15 -7.25
C VAL A 64 8.67 5.01 -7.95
N LEU A 65 7.50 5.23 -7.35
CA LEU A 65 6.48 6.10 -7.92
C LEU A 65 6.99 7.54 -8.01
N ASN A 66 7.60 8.07 -6.94
CA ASN A 66 8.12 9.44 -6.94
C ASN A 66 9.22 9.65 -8.00
N GLU A 67 10.12 8.67 -8.17
CA GLU A 67 11.16 8.71 -9.19
C GLU A 67 10.58 8.62 -10.61
N LYS A 68 9.60 7.73 -10.83
CA LYS A 68 9.02 7.51 -12.16
C LYS A 68 8.06 8.60 -12.59
N LEU A 69 7.35 9.26 -11.68
CA LEU A 69 6.45 10.35 -12.06
C LEU A 69 7.19 11.57 -12.64
N ALA A 70 8.49 11.72 -12.39
CA ALA A 70 9.33 12.74 -13.00
C ALA A 70 9.70 12.44 -14.48
N ASP A 71 9.56 11.18 -14.92
CA ASP A 71 9.91 10.76 -16.28
C ASP A 71 8.83 11.18 -17.28
N LEU A 72 9.21 11.83 -18.38
CA LEU A 72 8.28 12.35 -19.39
C LEU A 72 7.49 11.23 -20.09
N GLU A 73 8.05 10.03 -20.20
CA GLU A 73 7.44 8.91 -20.91
C GLU A 73 6.30 8.24 -20.12
N VAL A 74 6.24 8.49 -18.81
CA VAL A 74 5.19 7.94 -17.94
C VAL A 74 3.86 8.63 -18.22
N LYS A 75 2.87 7.82 -18.58
CA LYS A 75 1.48 8.23 -18.76
C LYS A 75 0.70 7.99 -17.48
N VAL A 76 -0.08 8.98 -17.07
CA VAL A 76 -0.96 8.90 -15.90
C VAL A 76 -2.38 9.17 -16.34
N THR A 77 -3.30 8.25 -16.05
CA THR A 77 -4.74 8.44 -16.23
C THR A 77 -5.45 8.37 -14.90
N VAL A 78 -6.62 9.00 -14.79
CA VAL A 78 -7.42 9.01 -13.56
C VAL A 78 -8.89 8.72 -13.85
N SER A 79 -9.53 7.94 -12.96
CA SER A 79 -10.96 7.66 -12.98
C SER A 79 -11.56 7.79 -11.56
N PRO A 80 -12.62 8.60 -11.35
CA PRO A 80 -13.28 9.46 -12.33
C PRO A 80 -12.35 10.60 -12.82
N SER A 81 -12.67 11.18 -13.98
CA SER A 81 -11.88 12.27 -14.56
C SER A 81 -11.87 13.50 -13.66
N ILE A 82 -10.69 14.08 -13.44
CA ILE A 82 -10.52 15.34 -12.70
C ILE A 82 -10.29 16.50 -13.68
N ALA A 83 -10.58 17.73 -13.25
CA ALA A 83 -10.35 18.92 -14.08
C ALA A 83 -8.85 19.24 -14.26
N SER A 84 -8.03 18.85 -13.29
CA SER A 84 -6.58 19.05 -13.28
C SER A 84 -5.84 18.00 -14.11
N ASN A 85 -4.59 18.29 -14.49
CA ASN A 85 -3.74 17.26 -15.09
C ASN A 85 -3.40 16.19 -14.02
N PRO A 86 -3.67 14.89 -14.27
CA PRO A 86 -3.55 13.85 -13.25
C PRO A 86 -2.10 13.58 -12.82
N LYS A 87 -1.13 13.76 -13.72
CA LYS A 87 0.29 13.48 -13.41
C LYS A 87 0.87 14.38 -12.31
N PRO A 88 0.80 15.73 -12.40
CA PRO A 88 1.31 16.59 -11.34
C PRO A 88 0.54 16.44 -10.03
N VAL A 89 -0.77 16.18 -10.09
CA VAL A 89 -1.59 15.91 -8.90
C VAL A 89 -1.08 14.66 -8.18
N LEU A 90 -0.90 13.55 -8.91
CA LEU A 90 -0.36 12.32 -8.32
C LEU A 90 1.05 12.51 -7.78
N GLN A 91 1.90 13.26 -8.49
CA GLN A 91 3.26 13.56 -8.03
C GLN A 91 3.28 14.32 -6.71
N GLU A 92 2.38 15.31 -6.54
CA GLU A 92 2.23 16.04 -5.28
C GLU A 92 1.69 15.15 -4.15
N VAL A 93 0.74 14.27 -4.46
CA VAL A 93 0.18 13.32 -3.49
C VAL A 93 1.27 12.39 -2.96
N ILE A 94 2.09 11.82 -3.85
CA ILE A 94 3.15 10.88 -3.49
C ILE A 94 4.31 11.59 -2.77
N SER A 95 4.65 12.83 -3.15
CA SER A 95 5.75 13.58 -2.51
C SER A 95 5.40 14.06 -1.10
N ASN A 96 4.14 14.39 -0.83
CA ASN A 96 3.65 14.85 0.48
C ASN A 96 3.05 13.73 1.34
N LEU A 97 3.38 12.48 1.05
CA LEU A 97 2.76 11.33 1.68
C LEU A 97 3.26 11.11 3.12
N TYR A 98 2.34 11.20 4.08
CA TYR A 98 2.57 10.78 5.45
C TYR A 98 2.40 9.27 5.55
N GLN A 99 3.52 8.55 5.53
CA GLN A 99 3.54 7.08 5.53
C GLN A 99 3.16 6.48 6.89
N TRP A 100 3.41 7.18 7.99
CA TRP A 100 3.12 6.69 9.33
C TRP A 100 1.81 7.31 9.81
N LYS A 101 0.80 6.46 10.01
CA LYS A 101 -0.53 6.89 10.47
C LYS A 101 -0.37 7.61 11.82
N GLY A 102 -0.72 8.90 11.85
CA GLY A 102 -1.19 9.53 13.08
C GLY A 102 -2.58 8.98 13.37
N SER A 103 -2.94 8.81 14.65
CA SER A 103 -4.20 8.22 15.07
C SER A 103 -5.43 9.03 14.60
N SER A 104 -5.87 8.86 13.35
CA SER A 104 -7.22 9.26 12.94
C SER A 104 -8.15 8.05 13.06
N GLY A 105 -9.28 8.26 13.74
CA GLY A 105 -10.36 7.29 13.89
C GLY A 105 -11.27 7.19 12.67
N THR A 106 -10.89 7.84 11.57
CA THR A 106 -11.67 8.01 10.34
C THR A 106 -11.35 6.93 9.31
N ARG A 107 -12.14 6.87 8.23
CA ARG A 107 -12.03 5.87 7.17
C ARG A 107 -11.98 6.53 5.79
N PRO A 108 -11.34 5.90 4.79
CA PRO A 108 -11.45 6.34 3.41
C PRO A 108 -12.90 6.26 2.94
N SER A 109 -13.31 7.20 2.09
CA SER A 109 -14.60 7.20 1.43
C SER A 109 -14.71 6.07 0.39
N ASP A 110 -15.94 5.67 0.08
CA ASP A 110 -16.24 4.57 -0.85
C ASP A 110 -16.05 4.94 -2.34
N ARG A 111 -15.61 6.18 -2.63
CA ARG A 111 -15.46 6.71 -4.00
C ARG A 111 -14.00 7.12 -4.25
N PRO A 112 -13.09 6.16 -4.44
CA PRO A 112 -11.70 6.46 -4.72
C PRO A 112 -11.53 7.01 -6.15
N TYR A 113 -10.53 7.89 -6.30
CA TYR A 113 -9.93 8.23 -7.57
C TYR A 113 -8.82 7.23 -7.87
N VAL A 114 -8.98 6.51 -8.96
CA VAL A 114 -8.10 5.46 -9.44
C VAL A 114 -7.11 6.08 -10.42
N PHE A 115 -5.84 6.13 -10.05
CA PHE A 115 -4.75 6.62 -10.89
C PHE A 115 -3.96 5.45 -11.48
N ASP A 116 -3.95 5.33 -12.80
CA ASP A 116 -3.13 4.34 -13.50
C ASP A 116 -1.86 5.00 -14.03
N VAL A 117 -0.71 4.44 -13.63
CA VAL A 117 0.63 4.89 -14.01
C VAL A 117 1.25 3.86 -14.94
N CYS A 118 1.35 4.18 -16.22
CA CYS A 118 1.82 3.27 -17.26
C CYS A 118 3.17 3.71 -17.85
N LEU A 119 4.10 2.76 -17.98
CA LEU A 119 5.39 2.94 -18.64
C LEU A 119 5.75 1.68 -19.44
N HIS A 120 6.00 1.83 -20.75
CA HIS A 120 6.37 0.74 -21.66
C HIS A 120 5.48 -0.54 -21.57
N GLY A 121 4.18 -0.38 -21.32
CA GLY A 121 3.23 -1.50 -21.22
C GLY A 121 3.04 -2.07 -19.81
N ASP A 122 3.88 -1.69 -18.84
CA ASP A 122 3.65 -1.99 -17.43
C ASP A 122 2.79 -0.88 -16.81
N CYS A 123 1.60 -1.24 -16.30
CA CYS A 123 0.70 -0.31 -15.61
C CYS A 123 0.57 -0.67 -14.14
N PHE A 124 0.46 0.38 -13.31
CA PHE A 124 0.30 0.27 -11.87
C PHE A 124 -0.83 1.18 -11.41
N THR A 125 -1.63 0.68 -10.48
CA THR A 125 -2.82 1.39 -10.01
C THR A 125 -2.63 1.91 -8.59
N ALA A 126 -2.90 3.20 -8.41
CA ALA A 126 -2.89 3.87 -7.12
C ALA A 126 -4.29 4.46 -6.86
N ASN A 127 -4.88 4.11 -5.73
CA ASN A 127 -6.19 4.61 -5.32
C ASN A 127 -6.03 5.73 -4.30
N ILE A 128 -6.73 6.83 -4.55
CA ILE A 128 -6.77 8.00 -3.69
C ILE A 128 -8.21 8.22 -3.24
N ALA A 129 -8.51 7.96 -1.97
CA ALA A 129 -9.84 8.14 -1.39
C ALA A 129 -9.83 9.29 -0.39
N GLN A 130 -10.79 10.20 -0.49
CA GLN A 130 -10.96 11.27 0.50
C GLN A 130 -11.33 10.66 1.86
N ASP A 131 -10.89 11.28 2.95
CA ASP A 131 -11.35 10.90 4.28
C ASP A 131 -12.84 11.24 4.48
N SER A 132 -13.56 10.42 5.26
CA SER A 132 -14.99 10.63 5.50
C SER A 132 -15.31 11.91 6.26
N ASP A 133 -14.39 12.38 7.11
CA ASP A 133 -14.65 13.46 8.07
C ASP A 133 -13.75 14.69 7.83
N ASP A 134 -12.56 14.52 7.24
CA ASP A 134 -11.67 15.63 6.84
C ASP A 134 -11.55 15.73 5.29
N PRO A 135 -12.27 16.66 4.63
CA PRO A 135 -12.25 16.78 3.17
C PRO A 135 -10.89 17.18 2.60
N ARG A 136 -9.93 17.60 3.44
CA ARG A 136 -8.57 17.91 3.00
C ARG A 136 -7.64 16.71 3.10
N MET A 137 -8.05 15.63 3.76
CA MET A 137 -7.24 14.44 3.94
C MET A 137 -7.60 13.40 2.88
N TYR A 138 -6.58 12.81 2.28
CA TYR A 138 -6.73 11.77 1.26
C TYR A 138 -5.89 10.57 1.63
N TRP A 139 -6.52 9.41 1.69
CA TRP A 139 -5.91 8.11 1.86
C TRP A 139 -5.36 7.63 0.53
N VAL A 140 -4.11 7.17 0.54
CA VAL A 140 -3.43 6.68 -0.66
C VAL A 140 -3.09 5.22 -0.45
N SER A 141 -3.50 4.41 -1.41
CA SER A 141 -3.20 2.99 -1.44
C SER A 141 -2.75 2.54 -2.81
N TYR A 142 -1.96 1.48 -2.83
CA TYR A 142 -1.49 0.83 -4.03
C TYR A 142 -2.26 -0.48 -4.22
N GLU A 143 -2.71 -0.74 -5.44
CA GLU A 143 -3.49 -1.93 -5.76
C GLU A 143 -2.64 -2.92 -6.57
N PRO A 144 -1.97 -3.88 -5.91
CA PRO A 144 -1.38 -5.02 -6.60
C PRO A 144 -2.49 -5.95 -7.13
N PHE A 145 -2.10 -6.96 -7.90
CA PHE A 145 -3.00 -7.99 -8.45
C PHE A 145 -3.91 -8.68 -7.40
N MET A 146 -3.51 -8.69 -6.13
CA MET A 146 -4.25 -9.29 -5.02
C MET A 146 -4.20 -8.36 -3.80
N GLY A 147 -5.31 -7.67 -3.54
CA GLY A 147 -5.50 -6.83 -2.36
C GLY A 147 -4.99 -5.41 -2.51
N THR A 148 -4.87 -4.70 -1.39
CA THR A 148 -4.54 -3.27 -1.36
C THR A 148 -3.46 -3.01 -0.31
N ILE A 149 -2.39 -2.32 -0.70
CA ILE A 149 -1.29 -1.94 0.19
C ILE A 149 -1.46 -0.47 0.59
N PRO A 150 -1.74 -0.14 1.86
CA PRO A 150 -1.88 1.24 2.29
C PRO A 150 -0.53 1.96 2.26
N LEU A 151 -0.41 3.00 1.42
CA LEU A 151 0.80 3.80 1.31
C LEU A 151 0.86 4.92 2.35
N GLY A 152 -0.29 5.46 2.76
CA GLY A 152 -0.35 6.51 3.76
C GLY A 152 -1.52 7.45 3.51
N TYR A 153 -1.36 8.69 3.96
CA TYR A 153 -2.32 9.76 3.73
C TYR A 153 -1.58 11.03 3.32
N THR A 154 -2.26 11.92 2.63
CA THR A 154 -1.76 13.26 2.27
C THR A 154 -2.82 14.30 2.58
N ARG A 155 -2.40 15.57 2.61
CA ARG A 155 -3.31 16.70 2.65
C ARG A 155 -3.16 17.54 1.39
N LEU A 156 -4.26 17.79 0.70
CA LEU A 156 -4.29 18.62 -0.49
C LEU A 156 -5.06 19.91 -0.20
N ALA A 157 -4.70 20.98 -0.92
CA ALA A 157 -5.53 22.19 -0.97
C ALA A 157 -6.88 21.87 -1.65
N TYR A 158 -7.91 22.64 -1.31
CA TYR A 158 -9.24 22.51 -1.92
C TYR A 158 -9.14 22.53 -3.46
N ASP A 159 -9.98 21.72 -4.12
CA ASP A 159 -10.19 21.65 -5.57
C ASP A 159 -9.11 20.96 -6.43
N LYS A 160 -8.24 20.12 -5.85
CA LYS A 160 -7.22 19.39 -6.65
C LYS A 160 -7.72 18.09 -7.30
N ILE A 161 -8.72 17.43 -6.70
CA ILE A 161 -9.25 16.12 -7.09
C ILE A 161 -10.78 16.14 -6.97
#